data_AF-A0A2N3R5T9-F1
#
_entry.id   AF-A0A2N3R5T9-F1
#
_cell.length_a   1.000
_cell.length_b   1.000
_cell.length_c   1.000
_cell.angle_alpha   90.00
_cell.angle_beta   90.00
_cell.angle_gamma   90.00
#
_symmetry.space_group_name_H-M   'P 1'
#
loop_
_entity.id
_entity.type
_entity.pdbx_description
1 polymer ?
#
loop_
_entity_poly.entity_id
_entity_poly.type
_entity_poly.pdbx_seq_one_letter_code
_entity_poly.pdbx_strand_id
1 'polypeptide(L)'
;MFGSHKRVDMALNRDVERLLKSADHGVLPIVEAGEPVLRAQCVRYDGQLSKHTLHKLIETMRTTMLAAPGVGLAGPQIGLNLALAVVEDHADGDDDPREIAEFPFHVIINPAYEPVGEETRSFYEGCLSVEGYQAVRKRWLGIVAHWHDEEGNRHEERLHGWPARIFQHETDHLSGELYIDKAEIRSLTTVENLEDFWCEDPVPTQAAKELGFDITTPSGK
;
A
#
# COMPACT_ATOMS: atom_id res chain seq x y z
N MET A 1 7.16 -0.35 21.93
CA MET A 1 6.08 -0.14 22.93
C MET A 1 5.37 1.15 22.56
N PHE A 2 4.13 1.06 22.05
CA PHE A 2 3.23 2.22 22.01
C PHE A 2 3.23 2.85 23.41
N GLY A 3 3.50 4.16 23.49
CA GLY A 3 3.93 4.81 24.71
C GLY A 3 3.18 4.32 25.95
N SER A 4 3.93 3.77 26.92
CA SER A 4 3.40 3.35 28.22
C SER A 4 2.45 4.42 28.75
N HIS A 5 1.15 4.10 28.80
CA HIS A 5 0.04 4.92 29.32
C HIS A 5 -0.62 5.98 28.41
N LYS A 6 -0.82 5.76 27.12
CA LYS A 6 -2.00 6.39 26.46
C LYS A 6 -3.26 5.57 26.71
N ARG A 7 -4.27 6.21 27.30
CA ARG A 7 -5.61 5.61 27.50
C ARG A 7 -6.27 5.41 26.13
N VAL A 8 -6.99 4.30 25.96
CA VAL A 8 -7.88 4.07 24.83
C VAL A 8 -8.74 5.32 24.61
N ASP A 9 -8.74 5.83 23.37
CA ASP A 9 -9.66 6.88 22.97
C ASP A 9 -11.04 6.25 22.76
N MET A 10 -11.92 6.44 23.74
CA MET A 10 -13.24 5.82 23.73
C MET A 10 -14.14 6.33 22.60
N ALA A 11 -13.91 7.53 22.05
CA ALA A 11 -14.67 8.03 20.92
C ALA A 11 -14.24 7.32 19.64
N LEU A 12 -12.94 7.37 19.34
CA LEU A 12 -12.36 6.68 18.20
C LEU A 12 -12.65 5.17 18.22
N ASN A 13 -12.54 4.53 19.39
CA ASN A 13 -12.83 3.10 19.53
C ASN A 13 -14.29 2.77 19.18
N ARG A 14 -15.25 3.61 19.57
CA ARG A 14 -16.67 3.43 19.20
C ARG A 14 -16.91 3.68 17.72
N ASP A 15 -16.19 4.62 17.11
CA ASP A 15 -16.32 4.90 15.68
C ASP A 15 -15.76 3.74 14.86
N VAL A 16 -14.62 3.17 15.24
CA VAL A 16 -14.09 1.95 14.62
C VAL A 16 -15.02 0.76 14.83
N GLU A 17 -15.60 0.58 16.02
CA GLU A 17 -16.61 -0.47 16.24
C GLU A 17 -17.86 -0.28 15.37
N ARG A 18 -18.23 0.96 15.04
CA ARG A 18 -19.34 1.24 14.12
C ARG A 18 -18.96 0.91 12.68
N LEU A 19 -17.76 1.29 12.25
CA LEU A 19 -17.20 0.92 10.95
C LEU A 19 -17.18 -0.60 10.79
N LEU A 20 -16.69 -1.33 11.79
CA LEU A 20 -16.68 -2.80 11.79
C LEU A 20 -18.08 -3.41 11.68
N LYS A 21 -19.11 -2.76 12.24
CA LYS A 21 -20.51 -3.20 12.14
C LYS A 21 -21.14 -2.90 10.79
N SER A 22 -20.58 -2.00 9.99
CA SER A 22 -21.03 -1.74 8.62
C SER A 22 -20.38 -2.68 7.60
N ALA A 23 -19.45 -3.53 8.01
CA ALA A 23 -18.86 -4.53 7.13
C ALA A 23 -19.94 -5.52 6.65
N ASP A 24 -20.08 -5.66 5.34
CA ASP A 24 -20.97 -6.64 4.73
C ASP A 24 -20.21 -7.96 4.56
N HIS A 25 -20.71 -9.03 5.16
CA HIS A 25 -20.01 -10.33 5.21
C HIS A 25 -18.54 -10.27 5.67
N GLY A 26 -18.18 -9.28 6.51
CA GLY A 26 -16.81 -9.07 6.98
C GLY A 26 -15.90 -8.25 6.05
N VAL A 27 -16.47 -7.67 4.99
CA VAL A 27 -15.77 -6.80 4.03
C VAL A 27 -16.23 -5.36 4.25
N LEU A 28 -15.27 -4.45 4.39
CA LEU A 28 -15.52 -3.02 4.45
C LEU A 28 -15.58 -2.42 3.04
N PRO A 29 -16.40 -1.38 2.81
CA PRO A 29 -16.33 -0.64 1.56
C PRO A 29 -14.95 0.02 1.43
N ILE A 30 -14.35 -0.08 0.26
CA ILE A 30 -13.15 0.66 -0.10
C ILE A 30 -13.59 2.02 -0.67
N VAL A 31 -12.99 3.09 -0.17
CA VAL A 31 -13.29 4.45 -0.63
C VAL A 31 -12.48 4.78 -1.88
N GLU A 32 -13.07 5.54 -2.80
CA GLU A 32 -12.47 5.87 -4.09
C GLU A 32 -11.76 7.22 -4.09
N ALA A 33 -10.83 7.40 -5.03
CA ALA A 33 -10.13 8.63 -5.27
C ALA A 33 -11.12 9.79 -5.49
N GLY A 34 -10.95 10.84 -4.69
CA GLY A 34 -11.90 11.94 -4.55
C GLY A 34 -12.40 12.07 -3.11
N GLU A 35 -12.39 10.99 -2.35
CA GLU A 35 -12.71 11.01 -0.92
C GLU A 35 -11.59 11.69 -0.11
N PRO A 36 -11.89 12.72 0.72
CA PRO A 36 -10.87 13.55 1.37
C PRO A 36 -9.91 12.77 2.29
N VAL A 37 -10.37 11.66 2.86
CA VAL A 37 -9.56 10.83 3.76
C VAL A 37 -8.32 10.25 3.07
N LEU A 38 -8.39 9.96 1.76
CA LEU A 38 -7.26 9.46 0.97
C LEU A 38 -6.18 10.52 0.73
N ARG A 39 -6.49 11.79 1.02
CA ARG A 39 -5.58 12.94 0.85
C ARG A 39 -5.14 13.54 2.18
N ALA A 40 -5.59 12.98 3.29
CA ALA A 40 -5.23 13.44 4.62
C ALA A 40 -3.93 12.76 5.08
N GLN A 41 -3.07 13.52 5.76
CA GLN A 41 -2.00 12.95 6.56
C GLN A 41 -2.62 12.12 7.70
N CYS A 42 -2.28 10.84 7.78
CA CYS A 42 -2.82 9.96 8.81
C CYS A 42 -2.40 10.36 10.21
N VAL A 43 -3.34 10.20 11.14
CA VAL A 43 -3.04 10.31 12.57
C VAL A 43 -2.19 9.12 12.99
N ARG A 44 -1.04 9.40 13.61
CA ARG A 44 -0.15 8.38 14.17
C ARG A 44 -0.91 7.48 15.15
N TYR A 45 -0.76 6.17 15.02
CA TYR A 45 -1.30 5.22 15.98
C TYR A 45 -0.35 5.06 17.17
N ASP A 46 -0.81 5.43 18.36
CA ASP A 46 -0.06 5.34 19.61
C ASP A 46 -0.81 4.47 20.65
N GLY A 47 -1.67 3.55 20.21
CA GLY A 47 -2.47 2.69 21.10
C GLY A 47 -3.84 3.27 21.46
N GLN A 48 -4.45 4.08 20.59
CA GLN A 48 -5.74 4.73 20.85
C GLN A 48 -6.93 3.76 20.80
N LEU A 49 -6.77 2.57 20.22
CA LEU A 49 -7.81 1.53 20.17
C LEU A 49 -7.61 0.49 21.28
N SER A 50 -8.70 -0.08 21.78
CA SER A 50 -8.61 -1.27 22.62
C SER A 50 -7.97 -2.41 21.83
N LYS A 51 -7.26 -3.33 22.50
CA LYS A 51 -6.65 -4.50 21.85
C LYS A 51 -7.67 -5.31 21.03
N HIS A 52 -8.87 -5.49 21.59
CA HIS A 52 -9.96 -6.21 20.93
C HIS A 52 -10.43 -5.52 19.64
N THR A 53 -10.62 -4.19 19.69
CA THR A 53 -11.04 -3.41 18.52
C THR A 53 -9.95 -3.38 17.45
N LEU A 54 -8.68 -3.21 17.84
CA LEU A 54 -7.54 -3.25 16.91
C LEU A 54 -7.46 -4.61 16.20
N HIS A 55 -7.54 -5.72 16.94
CA HIS A 55 -7.45 -7.06 16.36
C HIS A 55 -8.56 -7.31 15.33
N LYS A 56 -9.81 -6.97 15.67
CA LYS A 56 -10.93 -7.07 14.74
C LYS A 56 -10.77 -6.18 13.51
N LEU A 57 -10.23 -4.97 13.68
CA LEU A 57 -9.93 -4.08 12.58
C LEU A 57 -8.91 -4.71 11.62
N ILE A 58 -7.82 -5.24 12.15
CA ILE A 58 -6.78 -5.91 11.36
C ILE A 58 -7.36 -7.11 10.58
N GLU A 59 -8.11 -7.98 11.25
CA GLU A 59 -8.74 -9.14 10.60
C GLU A 59 -9.69 -8.69 9.48
N THR A 60 -10.52 -7.68 9.73
CA THR A 60 -11.49 -7.16 8.76
C THR A 60 -10.78 -6.48 7.58
N MET A 61 -9.70 -5.73 7.83
CA MET A 61 -8.88 -5.13 6.78
C MET A 61 -8.24 -6.20 5.89
N ARG A 62 -7.68 -7.26 6.49
CA ARG A 62 -7.13 -8.40 5.75
C ARG A 62 -8.21 -9.09 4.91
N THR A 63 -9.38 -9.37 5.48
CA THR A 63 -10.53 -9.94 4.74
C THR A 63 -10.96 -9.04 3.58
N THR A 64 -11.03 -7.72 3.81
CA THR A 64 -11.38 -6.74 2.78
C THR A 64 -10.37 -6.71 1.64
N MET A 65 -9.08 -6.68 1.98
CA MET A 65 -7.97 -6.71 1.01
C MET A 65 -8.03 -7.95 0.13
N LEU A 66 -8.18 -9.14 0.72
CA LEU A 66 -8.25 -10.42 0.00
C LEU A 66 -9.53 -10.56 -0.84
N ALA A 67 -10.64 -9.96 -0.40
CA ALA A 67 -11.89 -9.94 -1.18
C ALA A 67 -11.82 -9.01 -2.41
N ALA A 68 -10.94 -7.99 -2.36
CA ALA A 68 -10.67 -7.03 -3.42
C ALA A 68 -9.40 -7.39 -4.26
N PRO A 69 -9.07 -8.69 -4.36
CA PRO A 69 -7.75 -9.25 -4.70
C PRO A 69 -6.50 -8.35 -4.57
N GLY A 70 -6.39 -7.57 -3.49
CA GLY A 70 -5.24 -6.71 -3.22
C GLY A 70 -4.11 -7.41 -2.47
N VAL A 71 -2.90 -6.83 -2.55
CA VAL A 71 -1.71 -7.24 -1.77
C VAL A 71 -1.39 -6.29 -0.61
N GLY A 72 -2.17 -5.23 -0.48
CA GLY A 72 -2.09 -4.24 0.59
C GLY A 72 -3.40 -3.47 0.74
N LEU A 73 -3.66 -2.99 1.97
CA LEU A 73 -4.80 -2.12 2.28
C LEU A 73 -4.49 -1.20 3.48
N ALA A 74 -4.56 0.10 3.25
CA ALA A 74 -4.33 1.13 4.25
C ALA A 74 -5.61 1.63 4.93
N GLY A 75 -5.49 2.09 6.18
CA GLY A 75 -6.60 2.66 6.96
C GLY A 75 -7.44 3.70 6.19
N PRO A 76 -6.84 4.67 5.48
CA PRO A 76 -7.58 5.65 4.69
C PRO A 76 -8.52 5.02 3.65
N GLN A 77 -8.15 3.88 3.08
CA GLN A 77 -8.94 3.20 2.05
C GLN A 77 -10.23 2.60 2.59
N ILE A 78 -10.36 2.41 3.91
CA ILE A 78 -11.63 2.03 4.56
C ILE A 78 -12.27 3.21 5.31
N GLY A 79 -11.88 4.45 4.97
CA GLY A 79 -12.39 5.67 5.60
C GLY A 79 -11.79 5.98 6.98
N LEU A 80 -10.73 5.29 7.40
CA LEU A 80 -10.13 5.44 8.72
C LEU A 80 -8.80 6.20 8.65
N ASN A 81 -8.79 7.45 9.12
CA ASN A 81 -7.59 8.31 9.14
C ASN A 81 -6.58 7.93 10.25
N LEU A 82 -6.11 6.69 10.28
CA LEU A 82 -5.07 6.18 11.19
C LEU A 82 -3.90 5.60 10.39
N ALA A 83 -2.68 5.79 10.88
CA ALA A 83 -1.45 5.31 10.25
C ALA A 83 -1.23 3.81 10.48
N LEU A 84 -2.07 2.99 9.84
CA LEU A 84 -2.06 1.53 9.87
C LEU A 84 -2.38 1.00 8.48
N ALA A 85 -1.68 -0.05 8.05
CA ALA A 85 -2.03 -0.82 6.87
C ALA A 85 -1.77 -2.31 7.12
N VAL A 86 -2.33 -3.16 6.26
CA VAL A 86 -2.03 -4.60 6.19
C VAL A 86 -1.44 -4.91 4.82
N VAL A 87 -0.50 -5.84 4.77
CA VAL A 87 0.14 -6.30 3.52
C VAL A 87 0.25 -7.82 3.54
N GLU A 88 0.07 -8.46 2.38
CA GLU A 88 0.24 -9.90 2.17
C GLU A 88 0.31 -10.20 0.67
N ASP A 89 1.37 -10.86 0.23
CA ASP A 89 1.52 -11.36 -1.13
C ASP A 89 2.18 -12.74 -1.11
N HIS A 90 1.46 -13.75 -1.60
CA HIS A 90 1.97 -15.13 -1.70
C HIS A 90 2.42 -15.48 -3.12
N ALA A 91 2.52 -14.48 -4.00
CA ALA A 91 3.04 -14.69 -5.33
C ALA A 91 4.50 -15.13 -5.27
N ASP A 92 4.83 -16.14 -6.09
CA ASP A 92 6.18 -16.59 -6.34
C ASP A 92 6.46 -16.41 -7.82
N GLY A 93 7.55 -15.70 -8.12
CA GLY A 93 7.89 -15.25 -9.46
C GLY A 93 9.35 -15.47 -9.76
N ASP A 94 9.77 -16.74 -9.75
CA ASP A 94 11.08 -17.14 -10.26
C ASP A 94 11.29 -16.53 -11.66
N ASP A 95 12.41 -15.81 -11.83
CA ASP A 95 12.80 -15.08 -13.04
C ASP A 95 11.84 -13.97 -13.51
N ASP A 96 10.88 -13.51 -12.68
CA ASP A 96 10.04 -12.35 -13.03
C ASP A 96 10.86 -11.04 -13.00
N PRO A 97 10.86 -10.22 -14.06
CA PRO A 97 11.59 -8.95 -14.09
C PRO A 97 11.20 -7.94 -13.01
N ARG A 98 10.02 -8.12 -12.38
CA ARG A 98 9.54 -7.30 -11.25
C ARG A 98 10.12 -7.73 -9.91
N GLU A 99 10.84 -8.86 -9.88
CA GLU A 99 11.40 -9.47 -8.68
C GLU A 99 10.30 -9.72 -7.65
N ILE A 100 9.26 -10.45 -8.10
CA ILE A 100 8.16 -10.92 -7.25
C ILE A 100 8.70 -11.97 -6.30
N ALA A 101 8.41 -11.81 -5.03
CA ALA A 101 8.77 -12.73 -3.98
C ALA A 101 7.68 -12.71 -2.89
N GLU A 102 7.63 -13.78 -2.10
CA GLU A 102 6.73 -13.89 -0.96
C GLU A 102 6.89 -12.67 -0.04
N PHE A 103 5.77 -12.04 0.29
CA PHE A 103 5.65 -11.03 1.33
C PHE A 103 4.61 -11.51 2.35
N PRO A 104 5.03 -12.15 3.46
CA PRO A 104 4.09 -12.72 4.40
C PRO A 104 3.20 -11.65 5.03
N PHE A 105 2.09 -12.08 5.62
CA PHE A 105 1.15 -11.17 6.24
C PHE A 105 1.81 -10.32 7.34
N HIS A 106 1.76 -9.00 7.18
CA HIS A 106 2.20 -8.04 8.19
C HIS A 106 1.13 -6.99 8.47
N VAL A 107 1.05 -6.60 9.74
CA VAL A 107 0.41 -5.35 10.16
C VAL A 107 1.50 -4.29 10.24
N ILE A 108 1.38 -3.24 9.43
CA ILE A 108 2.36 -2.16 9.37
C ILE A 108 1.78 -0.89 10.01
N ILE A 109 2.26 -0.56 11.21
CA ILE A 109 1.77 0.58 11.99
C ILE A 109 2.84 1.66 12.06
N ASN A 110 2.45 2.89 11.72
CA ASN A 110 3.35 4.04 11.56
C ASN A 110 4.61 3.72 10.74
N PRO A 111 4.47 3.11 9.54
CA PRO A 111 5.60 2.74 8.72
C PRO A 111 6.38 3.97 8.23
N ALA A 112 7.66 3.75 7.96
CA ALA A 112 8.55 4.65 7.26
C ALA A 112 9.59 3.82 6.49
N TYR A 113 10.22 4.39 5.48
CA TYR A 113 11.28 3.72 4.76
C TYR A 113 12.36 4.69 4.28
N GLU A 114 13.54 4.14 4.02
CA GLU A 114 14.69 4.86 3.49
C GLU A 114 15.25 4.09 2.27
N PRO A 115 15.60 4.75 1.17
CA PRO A 115 16.13 4.07 -0.01
C PRO A 115 17.50 3.46 0.25
N VAL A 116 17.74 2.28 -0.34
CA VAL A 116 19.05 1.65 -0.38
C VAL A 116 19.73 2.02 -1.70
N GLY A 117 20.62 3.00 -1.65
CA GLY A 117 21.28 3.53 -2.85
C GLY A 117 20.33 4.37 -3.71
N GLU A 118 20.62 4.45 -5.01
CA GLU A 118 19.86 5.29 -5.95
C GLU A 118 19.05 4.49 -6.97
N GLU A 119 19.04 3.16 -6.86
CA GLU A 119 18.41 2.30 -7.84
C GLU A 119 16.88 2.33 -7.74
N THR A 120 16.24 2.47 -8.91
CA THR A 120 14.78 2.50 -9.05
C THR A 120 14.31 1.54 -10.14
N ARG A 121 13.03 1.16 -10.10
CA ARG A 121 12.34 0.44 -11.18
C ARG A 121 10.97 1.03 -11.43
N SER A 122 10.52 0.95 -12.68
CA SER A 122 9.24 1.48 -13.15
C SER A 122 8.37 0.34 -13.64
N PHE A 123 7.24 0.13 -12.99
CA PHE A 123 6.26 -0.92 -13.32
C PHE A 123 4.85 -0.32 -13.28
N TYR A 124 3.92 -0.95 -13.96
CA TYR A 124 2.49 -0.65 -13.78
C TYR A 124 2.08 -0.96 -12.34
N GLU A 125 1.33 -0.03 -11.75
CA GLU A 125 0.81 -0.12 -10.39
C GLU A 125 -0.67 0.28 -10.44
N GLY A 126 -1.50 -0.49 -9.73
CA GLY A 126 -2.90 -0.17 -9.49
C GLY A 126 -3.14 0.16 -8.02
N CYS A 127 -4.35 0.61 -7.70
CA CYS A 127 -4.79 0.85 -6.34
C CYS A 127 -6.26 0.50 -6.23
N LEU A 128 -6.66 -0.14 -5.13
CA LEU A 128 -8.06 -0.47 -4.86
C LEU A 128 -8.96 0.77 -4.74
N SER A 129 -8.36 1.95 -4.51
CA SER A 129 -9.05 3.24 -4.43
C SER A 129 -8.95 4.06 -5.74
N VAL A 130 -8.44 3.49 -6.82
CA VAL A 130 -8.46 4.08 -8.17
C VAL A 130 -8.93 3.00 -9.12
N GLU A 131 -10.19 2.60 -8.96
CA GLU A 131 -10.73 1.41 -9.62
C GLU A 131 -10.65 1.51 -11.16
N GLY A 132 -10.23 0.41 -11.80
CA GLY A 132 -10.22 0.27 -13.25
C GLY A 132 -9.03 0.90 -13.97
N TYR A 133 -8.10 1.55 -13.25
CA TYR A 133 -6.92 2.19 -13.86
C TYR A 133 -5.60 1.75 -13.23
N GLN A 134 -4.58 1.69 -14.09
CA GLN A 134 -3.18 1.54 -13.69
C GLN A 134 -2.32 2.56 -14.44
N ALA A 135 -1.16 2.87 -13.87
CA ALA A 135 -0.13 3.66 -14.54
C ALA A 135 1.25 3.23 -14.07
N VAL A 136 2.26 3.52 -14.88
CA VAL A 136 3.66 3.27 -14.56
C VAL A 136 4.08 4.17 -13.42
N ARG A 137 4.55 3.54 -12.33
CA ARG A 137 5.06 4.20 -11.13
C ARG A 137 6.50 3.78 -10.88
N LYS A 138 7.38 4.76 -10.76
CA LYS A 138 8.76 4.57 -10.35
C LYS A 138 8.85 4.43 -8.83
N ARG A 139 9.57 3.41 -8.37
CA ARG A 139 9.80 3.09 -6.95
C ARG A 139 11.29 2.86 -6.71
N TRP A 140 11.75 3.08 -5.48
CA TRP A 140 13.06 2.59 -5.06
C TRP A 140 13.07 1.08 -5.14
N LEU A 141 14.12 0.50 -5.72
CA LEU A 141 14.21 -0.95 -5.87
C LEU A 141 14.49 -1.62 -4.52
N GLY A 142 15.36 -1.03 -3.71
CA GLY A 142 15.64 -1.47 -2.35
C GLY A 142 15.33 -0.39 -1.32
N ILE A 143 14.80 -0.80 -0.17
CA ILE A 143 14.54 0.08 0.97
C ILE A 143 14.95 -0.58 2.30
N VAL A 144 15.24 0.23 3.30
CA VAL A 144 15.16 -0.18 4.72
C VAL A 144 13.80 0.29 5.23
N ALA A 145 12.93 -0.66 5.55
CA ALA A 145 11.59 -0.44 6.06
C ALA A 145 11.59 -0.48 7.60
N HIS A 146 10.85 0.44 8.21
CA HIS A 146 10.66 0.52 9.65
C HIS A 146 9.18 0.60 9.97
N TRP A 147 8.67 -0.20 10.91
CA TRP A 147 7.28 -0.13 11.34
C TRP A 147 7.12 -0.66 12.77
N HIS A 148 5.90 -0.57 13.30
CA HIS A 148 5.48 -1.31 14.48
C HIS A 148 4.44 -2.35 14.10
N ASP A 149 4.45 -3.50 14.78
CA ASP A 149 3.34 -4.46 14.71
C ASP A 149 2.21 -4.09 15.69
N GLU A 150 1.14 -4.88 15.69
CA GLU A 150 -0.04 -4.73 16.55
C GLU A 150 0.24 -4.93 18.04
N GLU A 151 1.31 -5.65 18.38
CA GLU A 151 1.82 -5.79 19.76
C GLU A 151 2.69 -4.58 20.17
N GLY A 152 3.07 -3.74 19.20
CA GLY A 152 3.88 -2.54 19.38
C GLY A 152 5.38 -2.80 19.42
N ASN A 153 5.82 -3.96 18.94
CA ASN A 153 7.23 -4.24 18.68
C ASN A 153 7.69 -3.45 17.47
N ARG A 154 8.96 -3.02 17.49
CA ARG A 154 9.58 -2.31 16.37
C ARG A 154 10.22 -3.32 15.44
N HIS A 155 10.00 -3.15 14.15
CA HIS A 155 10.62 -3.92 13.09
C HIS A 155 11.48 -3.00 12.23
N GLU A 156 12.58 -3.57 11.74
CA GLU A 156 13.49 -2.97 10.77
C GLU A 156 13.92 -4.07 9.82
N GLU A 157 13.61 -3.92 8.54
CA GLU A 157 13.86 -4.96 7.53
C GLU A 157 14.31 -4.34 6.22
N ARG A 158 15.24 -5.02 5.53
CA ARG A 158 15.63 -4.62 4.18
C ARG A 158 14.72 -5.33 3.19
N LEU A 159 13.89 -4.56 2.48
CA LEU A 159 13.04 -5.06 1.42
C LEU A 159 13.64 -4.72 0.05
N HIS A 160 13.38 -5.56 -0.94
CA HIS A 160 13.82 -5.40 -2.33
C HIS A 160 12.68 -5.76 -3.29
N GLY A 161 12.75 -5.32 -4.55
CA GLY A 161 11.84 -5.79 -5.60
C GLY A 161 10.38 -5.44 -5.33
N TRP A 162 9.49 -6.41 -5.58
CA TRP A 162 8.05 -6.25 -5.42
C TRP A 162 7.59 -6.01 -3.97
N PRO A 163 8.10 -6.74 -2.94
CA PRO A 163 7.82 -6.41 -1.53
C PRO A 163 8.16 -4.96 -1.15
N ALA A 164 9.29 -4.44 -1.63
CA ALA A 164 9.66 -3.04 -1.41
C ALA A 164 8.64 -2.07 -2.04
N ARG A 165 8.12 -2.38 -3.22
CA ARG A 165 7.08 -1.56 -3.88
C ARG A 165 5.78 -1.55 -3.09
N ILE A 166 5.30 -2.73 -2.66
CA ILE A 166 4.06 -2.84 -1.87
C ILE A 166 4.19 -1.99 -0.60
N PHE A 167 5.29 -2.14 0.15
CA PHE A 167 5.51 -1.37 1.38
C PHE A 167 5.53 0.15 1.13
N GLN A 168 6.19 0.60 0.04
CA GLN A 168 6.19 2.01 -0.36
C GLN A 168 4.77 2.50 -0.69
N HIS A 169 3.97 1.72 -1.43
CA HIS A 169 2.59 2.07 -1.78
C HIS A 169 1.72 2.28 -0.54
N GLU A 170 1.72 1.30 0.36
CA GLU A 170 0.90 1.40 1.57
C GLU A 170 1.39 2.50 2.51
N THR A 171 2.69 2.76 2.56
CA THR A 171 3.24 3.89 3.34
C THR A 171 2.80 5.24 2.76
N ASP A 172 2.77 5.39 1.43
CA ASP A 172 2.35 6.62 0.74
C ASP A 172 0.90 6.99 1.09
N HIS A 173 0.00 6.01 1.13
CA HIS A 173 -1.40 6.20 1.54
C HIS A 173 -1.51 6.89 2.91
N LEU A 174 -0.61 6.58 3.85
CA LEU A 174 -0.64 7.16 5.19
C LEU A 174 -0.17 8.63 5.24
N SER A 175 0.41 9.12 4.15
CA SER A 175 0.75 10.53 3.95
C SER A 175 -0.27 11.28 3.09
N GLY A 176 -1.32 10.61 2.62
CA GLY A 176 -2.33 11.17 1.72
C GLY A 176 -1.90 11.19 0.24
N GLU A 177 -0.89 10.41 -0.11
CA GLU A 177 -0.40 10.26 -1.48
C GLU A 177 -1.04 9.04 -2.14
N LEU A 178 -1.43 9.20 -3.41
CA LEU A 178 -1.87 8.11 -4.28
C LEU A 178 -0.80 7.86 -5.35
N TYR A 179 -0.75 6.64 -5.89
CA TYR A 179 0.25 6.30 -6.92
C TYR A 179 0.19 7.25 -8.13
N ILE A 180 -1.00 7.75 -8.48
CA ILE A 180 -1.21 8.70 -9.58
C ILE A 180 -0.48 10.03 -9.41
N ASP A 181 -0.10 10.43 -8.19
CA ASP A 181 0.52 11.74 -7.93
C ASP A 181 1.97 11.83 -8.46
N LYS A 182 2.64 10.68 -8.60
CA LYS A 182 3.99 10.57 -9.19
C LYS A 182 4.05 9.48 -10.26
N ALA A 183 2.92 9.10 -10.82
CA ALA A 183 2.86 8.19 -11.95
C ALA A 183 3.26 8.92 -13.25
N GLU A 184 3.72 8.15 -14.23
CA GLU A 184 3.83 8.63 -15.60
C GLU A 184 2.44 8.67 -16.24
N ILE A 185 1.85 9.85 -16.32
CA ILE A 185 0.46 10.02 -16.76
C ILE A 185 0.23 9.57 -18.22
N ARG A 186 1.25 9.63 -19.09
CA ARG A 186 1.12 9.10 -20.47
C ARG A 186 0.90 7.60 -20.51
N SER A 187 1.25 6.89 -19.45
CA SER A 187 1.04 5.45 -19.32
C SER A 187 -0.29 5.06 -18.68
N LEU A 188 -1.11 6.03 -18.23
CA LEU A 188 -2.41 5.74 -17.63
C LEU A 188 -3.26 4.91 -18.60
N THR A 189 -3.69 3.74 -18.13
CA THR A 189 -4.42 2.76 -18.91
C THR A 189 -5.55 2.17 -18.09
N THR A 190 -6.61 1.74 -18.76
CA THR A 190 -7.58 0.85 -18.11
C THR A 190 -6.96 -0.54 -17.93
N VAL A 191 -7.53 -1.35 -17.03
CA VAL A 191 -7.10 -2.73 -16.83
C VAL A 191 -7.23 -3.54 -18.12
N GLU A 192 -8.32 -3.37 -18.88
CA GLU A 192 -8.53 -4.10 -20.13
C GLU A 192 -7.48 -3.72 -21.19
N ASN A 193 -7.17 -2.44 -21.34
CA ASN A 193 -6.13 -2.01 -22.28
C ASN A 193 -4.73 -2.42 -21.83
N LEU A 194 -4.48 -2.57 -20.52
CA LEU A 194 -3.21 -3.11 -20.05
C LEU A 194 -3.05 -4.56 -20.51
N GLU A 195 -4.11 -5.36 -20.34
CA GLU A 195 -4.14 -6.75 -20.81
C GLU A 195 -3.97 -6.86 -22.34
N ASP A 196 -4.65 -6.00 -23.10
CA ASP A 196 -4.62 -6.07 -24.56
C ASP A 196 -3.30 -5.57 -25.18
N PHE A 197 -2.64 -4.59 -24.57
CA PHE A 197 -1.51 -3.89 -25.21
C PHE A 197 -0.16 -4.05 -24.51
N TRP A 198 -0.12 -4.21 -23.18
CA TRP A 198 1.11 -4.00 -22.41
C TRP A 198 1.48 -5.15 -21.47
N CYS A 199 0.64 -6.18 -21.33
CA CYS A 199 0.85 -7.24 -20.34
C CYS A 199 2.06 -8.14 -20.61
N GLU A 200 2.50 -8.26 -21.87
CA GLU A 200 3.64 -9.11 -22.27
C GLU A 200 5.00 -8.49 -21.89
N ASP A 201 5.05 -7.20 -21.55
CA ASP A 201 6.28 -6.50 -21.14
C ASP A 201 6.14 -5.93 -19.71
N PRO A 202 6.58 -6.68 -18.70
CA PRO A 202 6.50 -6.24 -17.31
C PRO A 202 7.32 -4.99 -16.99
N VAL A 203 8.35 -4.62 -17.77
CA VAL A 203 9.31 -3.51 -17.50
C VAL A 203 8.92 -2.21 -18.25
N PRO A 204 7.62 -2.00 -18.49
CA PRO A 204 7.00 -1.13 -19.53
C PRO A 204 7.90 -0.58 -20.67
N THR A 205 8.81 -1.34 -21.25
CA THR A 205 9.74 -0.81 -22.28
C THR A 205 9.03 -0.47 -23.59
N GLN A 206 8.08 -1.32 -24.02
CA GLN A 206 7.29 -1.09 -25.22
C GLN A 206 6.37 0.11 -25.05
N ALA A 207 5.62 0.15 -23.94
CA ALA A 207 4.75 1.28 -23.60
C ALA A 207 5.54 2.60 -23.55
N ALA A 208 6.73 2.61 -22.92
CA ALA A 208 7.59 3.79 -22.85
C ALA A 208 7.99 4.32 -24.23
N LYS A 209 8.38 3.41 -25.13
CA LYS A 209 8.76 3.75 -26.51
C LYS A 209 7.58 4.26 -27.34
N GLU A 210 6.44 3.59 -27.28
CA GLU A 210 5.28 3.90 -28.11
C GLU A 210 4.52 5.14 -27.61
N LEU A 211 4.34 5.25 -26.30
CA LEU A 211 3.61 6.34 -25.68
C LEU A 211 4.50 7.55 -25.37
N GLY A 212 5.83 7.41 -25.43
CA GLY A 212 6.79 8.50 -25.34
C GLY A 212 7.03 9.01 -23.92
N PHE A 213 7.48 8.13 -23.04
CA PHE A 213 7.93 8.44 -21.68
C PHE A 213 9.23 7.70 -21.32
N ASP A 214 9.87 8.09 -20.21
CA ASP A 214 11.15 7.53 -19.78
C ASP A 214 10.96 6.64 -18.54
N ILE A 215 11.55 5.44 -18.60
CA ILE A 215 11.55 4.44 -17.52
C ILE A 215 12.94 4.23 -16.93
N THR A 216 13.96 4.91 -17.45
CA THR A 216 15.34 4.71 -17.03
C THR A 216 15.57 5.12 -15.57
N THR A 217 16.29 4.26 -14.86
CA THR A 217 16.96 4.62 -13.61
C THR A 217 17.96 5.74 -13.93
N PRO A 218 18.09 6.81 -13.12
CA PRO A 218 19.17 7.76 -13.28
C PRO A 218 20.47 6.98 -13.37
N SER A 219 21.16 7.07 -14.50
CA SER A 219 22.48 6.49 -14.63
C SER A 219 23.36 7.18 -13.59
N GLY A 220 23.81 6.44 -12.58
CA GLY A 220 24.66 6.97 -11.53
C GLY A 220 25.79 7.82 -12.13
N LYS A 221 25.95 9.03 -11.61
CA LYS A 221 27.16 9.83 -11.83
C LYS A 221 28.22 9.40 -10.84
#